data_AF-A0ABD3ASI9-F1
#
_entry.id   AF-A0ABD3ASI9-F1
#
_cell.length_a   1.000
_cell.length_b   1.000
_cell.length_c   1.000
_cell.angle_alpha   90.00
_cell.angle_beta   90.00
_cell.angle_gamma   90.00
#
_symmetry.space_group_name_H-M   'P 1'
#
loop_
_entity.id
_entity.type
_entity.pdbx_description
1 polymer ?
#
loop_
_entity_poly.entity_id
_entity_poly.type
_entity_poly.pdbx_seq_one_letter_code
_entity_poly.pdbx_strand_id
1 'polypeptide(L)'
;MANSTLFLGLIALTFCYISVAFDPTPLQDFCVGDATSSVKVNGLACKDPNQVTAEDFFFSGLQKPGNTSNPFGSKVTPVFATQLPGLNTLGISIVRIDYAPWGINPPHTHPR
;
A
#
# COMPACT_ATOMS: atom_id res chain seq x y z
N MET A 1 -45.82 -4.82 -16.29
CA MET A 1 -44.78 -5.82 -15.97
C MET A 1 -43.40 -5.44 -16.51
N ALA A 2 -43.27 -4.95 -17.76
CA ALA A 2 -41.98 -4.54 -18.35
C ALA A 2 -41.22 -3.41 -17.62
N ASN A 3 -41.92 -2.45 -16.99
CA ASN A 3 -41.26 -1.37 -16.25
C ASN A 3 -40.57 -1.84 -14.97
N SER A 4 -41.09 -2.88 -14.31
CA SER A 4 -40.49 -3.41 -13.08
C SER A 4 -39.21 -4.19 -13.40
N THR A 5 -39.24 -5.04 -14.42
CA THR A 5 -38.05 -5.78 -14.88
C THR A 5 -36.95 -4.85 -15.40
N LEU A 6 -37.29 -3.76 -16.10
CA LEU A 6 -36.33 -2.74 -16.52
C LEU A 6 -35.69 -2.02 -15.33
N PHE A 7 -36.49 -1.65 -14.33
CA PHE A 7 -36.03 -0.98 -13.12
C PHE A 7 -35.11 -1.88 -12.27
N LEU A 8 -35.48 -3.14 -12.06
CA LEU A 8 -34.63 -4.14 -11.40
C LEU A 8 -33.32 -4.37 -12.18
N GLY A 9 -33.37 -4.40 -13.52
CA GLY A 9 -32.17 -4.53 -14.36
C GLY A 9 -31.21 -3.34 -14.22
N LEU A 10 -31.74 -2.11 -14.16
CA LEU A 10 -30.95 -0.90 -13.92
C LEU A 10 -30.28 -0.90 -12.54
N ILE A 11 -30.99 -1.34 -11.50
CA ILE A 11 -30.43 -1.49 -10.15
C ILE A 11 -29.32 -2.54 -10.13
N ALA A 12 -29.51 -3.69 -10.79
CA ALA A 12 -28.48 -4.72 -10.85
C ALA A 12 -27.19 -4.20 -11.52
N LEU A 13 -27.31 -3.41 -12.60
CA LEU A 13 -26.17 -2.81 -13.30
C LEU A 13 -25.41 -1.78 -12.47
N THR A 14 -26.06 -1.02 -11.59
CA THR A 14 -25.37 -0.05 -10.72
C THR A 14 -24.57 -0.72 -9.62
N PHE A 15 -25.01 -1.88 -9.12
CA PHE A 15 -24.27 -2.65 -8.10
C PHE A 15 -23.04 -3.40 -8.66
N CYS A 16 -22.95 -3.62 -9.98
CA CYS A 16 -21.77 -4.26 -10.60
C CYS A 16 -20.48 -3.44 -10.48
N TYR A 17 -20.54 -2.16 -10.10
CA TYR A 17 -19.39 -1.25 -10.05
C TYR A 17 -18.76 -1.08 -8.66
N ILE A 18 -19.21 -1.82 -7.65
CA ILE A 18 -18.57 -1.78 -6.33
C ILE A 18 -17.35 -2.72 -6.35
N SER A 19 -16.28 -2.32 -7.05
CA SER A 19 -14.99 -2.96 -6.89
C SER A 19 -14.36 -2.47 -5.59
N VAL A 20 -14.36 -3.36 -4.60
CA VAL A 20 -13.71 -3.12 -3.32
C VAL A 20 -12.22 -3.34 -3.50
N ALA A 21 -11.47 -2.26 -3.76
CA ALA A 21 -10.03 -2.28 -3.96
C ALA A 21 -9.32 -1.77 -2.69
N PHE A 22 -9.25 -2.61 -1.67
CA PHE A 22 -8.45 -2.36 -0.47
C PHE A 22 -7.74 -3.65 -0.02
N ASP A 23 -6.74 -3.51 0.86
CA ASP A 23 -5.95 -4.64 1.34
C ASP A 23 -6.77 -5.59 2.24
N PRO A 24 -6.63 -6.92 2.09
CA PRO A 24 -7.34 -7.86 2.96
C PRO A 24 -7.10 -7.59 4.45
N THR A 25 -8.17 -7.68 5.26
CA THR A 25 -8.09 -7.54 6.72
C THR A 25 -7.12 -8.58 7.31
N PRO A 26 -6.27 -8.22 8.28
CA PRO A 26 -5.38 -9.18 8.94
C PRO A 26 -6.17 -10.25 9.70
N LEU A 27 -5.65 -11.48 9.69
CA LEU A 27 -6.26 -12.64 10.38
C LEU A 27 -5.61 -12.95 11.74
N GLN A 28 -4.60 -12.17 12.12
CA GLN A 28 -3.82 -12.29 13.35
C GLN A 28 -3.19 -10.93 13.68
N ASP A 29 -2.63 -10.78 14.89
CA ASP A 29 -2.05 -9.52 15.37
C ASP A 29 -0.96 -8.95 14.45
N PHE A 30 -0.10 -9.81 13.92
CA PHE A 30 0.96 -9.42 12.98
C PHE A 30 1.33 -10.55 12.02
N CYS A 31 1.81 -10.18 10.83
CA CYS A 31 2.48 -11.07 9.88
C CYS A 31 3.62 -10.28 9.24
N VAL A 32 4.79 -10.26 9.89
CA VAL A 32 5.97 -9.56 9.38
C VAL A 32 6.39 -10.18 8.06
N GLY A 33 6.52 -9.37 7.01
CA GLY A 33 6.91 -9.85 5.68
C GLY A 33 8.30 -10.49 5.67
N ASP A 34 8.40 -11.70 5.13
CA ASP A 34 9.67 -12.41 4.92
C ASP A 34 10.22 -12.14 3.52
N ALA A 35 11.24 -11.30 3.45
CA ALA A 35 11.93 -10.98 2.20
C ALA A 35 12.79 -12.13 1.64
N THR A 36 13.06 -13.18 2.43
CA THR A 36 13.88 -14.34 2.04
C THR A 36 13.06 -15.50 1.53
N SER A 37 11.74 -15.49 1.74
CA SER A 37 10.84 -16.54 1.30
C SER A 37 10.80 -16.65 -0.22
N SER A 38 10.87 -17.89 -0.73
CA SER A 38 10.67 -18.21 -2.15
C SER A 38 9.19 -18.41 -2.52
N VAL A 39 8.30 -18.43 -1.52
CA VAL A 39 6.86 -18.67 -1.71
C VAL A 39 6.20 -17.42 -2.26
N LYS A 40 5.40 -17.57 -3.32
CA LYS A 40 4.62 -16.48 -3.92
C LYS A 40 3.18 -16.54 -3.44
N VAL A 41 2.72 -15.45 -2.82
CA VAL A 41 1.35 -15.26 -2.34
C VAL A 41 0.88 -13.85 -2.73
N ASN A 42 -0.40 -13.53 -2.51
CA ASN A 42 -0.83 -12.14 -2.53
C ASN A 42 -0.25 -11.41 -1.31
N GLY A 43 0.53 -10.35 -1.52
CA GLY A 43 1.32 -9.71 -0.47
C GLY A 43 2.68 -10.37 -0.25
N LEU A 44 3.10 -10.52 1.01
CA LEU A 44 4.36 -11.17 1.40
C LEU A 44 4.07 -12.38 2.30
N ALA A 45 4.88 -13.43 2.17
CA ALA A 45 4.88 -14.53 3.13
C ALA A 45 5.27 -14.02 4.53
N CYS A 46 4.74 -14.63 5.59
CA CYS A 46 5.08 -14.24 6.97
C CYS A 46 6.39 -14.88 7.43
N LYS A 47 7.22 -14.10 8.13
CA LYS A 47 8.34 -14.59 8.96
C LYS A 47 7.81 -15.47 10.09
N ASP A 48 8.63 -16.42 10.57
CA ASP A 48 8.31 -17.18 11.79
C ASP A 48 8.06 -16.20 12.96
N PRO A 49 6.88 -16.25 13.62
CA PRO A 49 6.56 -15.38 14.75
C PRO A 49 7.59 -15.42 15.89
N ASN A 50 8.30 -16.54 16.08
CA ASN A 50 9.35 -16.67 17.10
C ASN A 50 10.64 -15.92 16.74
N GLN A 51 10.78 -15.50 15.49
CA GLN A 51 11.93 -14.72 14.99
C GLN A 51 11.59 -13.24 14.80
N VAL A 52 10.36 -12.84 15.11
CA VAL A 52 9.92 -11.44 15.03
C VAL A 52 10.47 -10.64 16.21
N THR A 53 10.94 -9.43 15.89
CA THR A 53 11.59 -8.50 16.80
C THR A 53 10.94 -7.12 16.71
N ALA A 54 11.21 -6.22 17.66
CA ALA A 54 10.68 -4.86 17.63
C ALA A 54 11.19 -4.07 16.41
N GLU A 55 12.38 -4.38 15.95
CA GLU A 55 13.05 -3.79 14.79
C GLU A 55 12.29 -4.06 13.50
N ASP A 56 11.54 -5.17 13.41
CA ASP A 56 10.69 -5.47 12.24
C ASP A 56 9.52 -4.47 12.08
N PHE A 57 9.19 -3.71 13.14
CA PHE A 57 8.14 -2.68 13.17
C PHE A 57 8.69 -1.25 13.28
N PHE A 58 10.00 -1.08 13.21
CA PHE A 58 10.63 0.23 13.30
C PHE A 58 11.26 0.66 11.97
N PHE A 59 10.90 1.85 11.50
CA PHE A 59 11.56 2.49 10.36
C PHE A 59 12.16 3.83 10.77
N SER A 60 13.44 4.04 10.45
CA SER A 60 14.10 5.34 10.55
C SER A 60 14.57 5.81 9.19
N GLY A 61 14.59 7.11 8.98
CA GLY A 61 15.02 7.74 7.72
C GLY A 61 14.06 8.82 7.26
N LEU A 62 12.77 8.73 7.60
CA LEU A 62 11.77 9.74 7.24
C LEU A 62 12.02 11.11 7.87
N GLN A 63 12.85 11.23 8.90
CA GLN A 63 13.30 12.50 9.45
C GLN A 63 14.34 13.22 8.57
N LYS A 64 15.02 12.50 7.67
CA LYS A 64 16.06 13.04 6.80
C LYS A 64 15.44 13.50 5.48
N PRO A 65 15.77 14.71 4.98
CA PRO A 65 15.31 15.16 3.67
C PRO A 65 15.93 14.31 2.56
N GLY A 66 15.11 13.97 1.57
CA GLY A 66 15.56 13.33 0.34
C GLY A 66 16.39 14.26 -0.55
N ASN A 67 17.24 13.67 -1.39
CA ASN A 67 18.04 14.43 -2.36
C ASN A 67 17.17 14.93 -3.53
N THR A 68 16.90 16.23 -3.55
CA THR A 68 16.12 16.92 -4.58
C THR A 68 16.98 17.49 -5.72
N SER A 69 18.30 17.29 -5.72
CA SER A 69 19.21 17.64 -6.83
C SER A 69 19.07 16.65 -7.98
N ASN A 70 17.88 16.61 -8.57
CA ASN A 70 17.52 15.75 -9.69
C ASN A 70 16.58 16.52 -10.66
N PRO A 71 16.35 16.04 -11.90
CA PRO A 71 15.59 16.77 -12.92
C PRO A 71 14.16 17.16 -12.51
N PHE A 72 13.53 16.42 -11.59
CA PHE A 72 12.18 16.72 -11.12
C PHE A 72 12.17 17.70 -9.95
N GLY A 73 13.30 17.94 -9.30
CA GLY A 73 13.35 18.77 -8.10
C GLY A 73 12.57 18.19 -6.92
N SER A 74 12.21 16.90 -6.95
CA SER A 74 11.47 16.24 -5.86
C SER A 74 12.05 14.86 -5.55
N LYS A 75 11.82 14.37 -4.33
CA LYS A 75 12.22 13.01 -3.92
C LYS A 75 11.12 12.36 -3.10
N VAL A 76 10.61 11.24 -3.62
CA VAL A 76 9.73 10.34 -2.88
C VAL A 76 10.56 9.35 -2.08
N THR A 77 10.27 9.25 -0.78
CA THR A 77 10.86 8.27 0.15
C THR A 77 9.72 7.39 0.69
N PRO A 78 9.54 6.18 0.14
CA PRO A 78 8.45 5.28 0.53
C PRO A 78 8.79 4.44 1.76
N VAL A 79 7.76 4.13 2.55
CA VAL A 79 7.78 3.14 3.62
C VAL A 79 6.55 2.25 3.44
N PHE A 80 6.73 1.26 2.57
CA PHE A 80 5.78 0.19 2.31
C PHE A 80 6.19 -1.07 3.08
N ALA A 81 5.42 -2.15 2.97
CA ALA A 81 5.78 -3.44 3.56
C ALA A 81 7.15 -3.98 3.07
N THR A 82 7.69 -3.46 1.96
CA THR A 82 9.03 -3.81 1.47
C THR A 82 10.16 -3.08 2.21
N GLN A 83 9.91 -1.89 2.78
CA GLN A 83 10.89 -1.17 3.60
C GLN A 83 10.65 -1.39 5.11
N LEU A 84 9.40 -1.58 5.52
CA LEU A 84 8.99 -1.85 6.89
C LEU A 84 8.15 -3.13 6.93
N PRO A 85 8.77 -4.31 7.08
CA PRO A 85 8.09 -5.60 6.98
C PRO A 85 6.92 -5.80 7.95
N GLY A 86 6.93 -5.13 9.10
CA GLY A 86 5.83 -5.12 10.06
C GLY A 86 4.53 -4.51 9.54
N LEU A 87 4.53 -3.78 8.42
CA LEU A 87 3.31 -3.26 7.80
C LEU A 87 2.53 -4.31 7.00
N ASN A 88 3.13 -5.46 6.71
CA ASN A 88 2.48 -6.50 5.92
C ASN A 88 1.17 -6.94 6.59
N THR A 89 0.10 -7.06 5.78
CA THR A 89 -1.31 -7.32 6.17
C THR A 89 -2.05 -6.21 6.90
N LEU A 90 -1.40 -5.11 7.31
CA LEU A 90 -2.05 -4.06 8.11
C LEU A 90 -2.82 -3.01 7.29
N GLY A 91 -2.71 -3.04 5.95
CA GLY A 91 -3.44 -2.12 5.06
C GLY A 91 -3.03 -0.66 5.17
N ILE A 92 -1.84 -0.37 5.70
CA ILE A 92 -1.31 0.99 5.85
C ILE A 92 0.10 1.11 5.27
N SER A 93 0.42 2.30 4.78
CA SER A 93 1.75 2.66 4.32
C SER A 93 1.96 4.17 4.42
N ILE A 94 3.20 4.64 4.26
CA ILE A 94 3.50 6.07 4.29
C ILE A 94 4.58 6.44 3.27
N VAL A 95 4.51 7.66 2.75
CA VAL A 95 5.56 8.26 1.93
C VAL A 95 5.90 9.65 2.47
N ARG A 96 7.18 10.03 2.47
CA ARG A 96 7.61 11.43 2.56
C ARG A 96 7.98 11.92 1.18
N ILE A 97 7.59 13.13 0.84
CA ILE A 97 7.99 13.78 -0.42
C ILE A 97 8.67 15.10 -0.08
N ASP A 98 9.92 15.23 -0.51
CA ASP A 98 10.69 16.47 -0.41
C ASP A 98 10.70 17.19 -1.76
N TYR A 99 10.58 18.52 -1.75
CA TYR A 99 10.60 19.38 -2.94
C TYR A 99 11.66 20.48 -2.81
N ALA A 100 12.43 20.70 -3.86
CA ALA A 100 13.17 21.93 -4.09
C ALA A 100 12.20 23.04 -4.57
N PRO A 101 12.59 24.32 -4.53
CA PRO A 101 11.85 25.38 -5.21
C PRO A 101 11.57 24.99 -6.67
N TRP A 102 10.30 25.11 -7.09
CA TRP A 102 9.82 24.73 -8.43
C TRP A 102 9.87 23.22 -8.77
N GLY A 103 10.19 22.36 -7.80
CA GLY A 103 10.15 20.92 -7.97
C GLY A 103 8.73 20.41 -8.20
N ILE A 104 8.61 19.31 -8.95
CA ILE A 104 7.35 18.64 -9.25
C ILE A 104 7.43 17.16 -8.87
N ASN A 105 6.32 16.62 -8.38
CA ASN A 105 6.04 15.19 -8.44
C ASN A 105 5.05 15.04 -9.59
N PRO A 106 5.46 14.51 -10.76
CA PRO A 106 4.63 14.51 -11.95
C PRO A 106 3.24 13.89 -11.72
N PRO A 107 2.24 14.22 -12.56
CA PRO A 107 0.93 13.56 -12.51
C PRO A 107 1.07 12.03 -12.52
N HIS A 108 0.55 11.37 -11.49
CA HIS A 108 0.60 9.92 -11.31
C HIS A 108 -0.66 9.43 -10.58
N THR A 109 -0.81 8.10 -10.49
CA THR A 109 -1.93 7.45 -9.79
C THR A 109 -1.42 6.38 -8.84
N HIS A 110 -2.22 6.09 -7.81
CA HIS A 110 -2.05 4.94 -6.93
C HIS A 110 -3.19 3.96 -7.23
N PRO A 111 -2.94 2.84 -7.93
CA PRO A 111 -4.01 1.94 -8.39
C PRO A 111 -4.64 1.11 -7.26
N ARG A 112 -4.02 1.11 -6.07
CA ARG A 112 -4.48 0.49 -4.83
C ARG A 112 -4.09 1.41 -3.69
#